data_AF-A0A969B9I8-F1
#
_entry.id   AF-A0A969B9I8-F1
#
_cell.length_a   1.000
_cell.length_b   1.000
_cell.length_c   1.000
_cell.angle_alpha   90.00
_cell.angle_beta   90.00
_cell.angle_gamma   90.00
#
_symmetry.space_group_name_H-M   'P 1'
#
loop_
_entity.id
_entity.type
_entity.pdbx_description
1 polymer ?
#
loop_
_entity_poly.entity_id
_entity_poly.type
_entity_poly.pdbx_seq_one_letter_code
_entity_poly.pdbx_strand_id
1 'polypeptide(L)'
;MKNIIDRLEEYMNIRGLNDNQITIQAGLSVGLIGKARISRKGLHSESIEKILYAYKDINPEWFLIGIGEMLKSQANNTSSVVVASNSCSICAEKDKVIETLQQMVKTQADFIECLKAPPPKASASTEVEQAPEADGAKKKAA
;
A
#
# COMPACT_ATOMS: atom_id res chain seq x y z
N MET A 1 -26.96 22.92 15.75
CA MET A 1 -25.96 22.27 14.87
C MET A 1 -25.63 23.26 13.77
N LYS A 2 -24.34 23.54 13.50
CA LYS A 2 -23.94 24.46 12.42
C LYS A 2 -24.27 23.84 11.06
N ASN A 3 -24.88 24.62 10.17
CA ASN A 3 -25.11 24.22 8.79
C ASN A 3 -23.85 24.46 7.95
N ILE A 4 -23.85 23.95 6.72
CA ILE A 4 -22.71 24.11 5.80
C ILE A 4 -22.36 25.58 5.49
N ILE A 5 -23.37 26.46 5.49
CA ILE A 5 -23.17 27.91 5.29
C ILE A 5 -22.43 28.53 6.47
N ASP A 6 -22.77 28.14 7.70
CA ASP A 6 -22.11 28.66 8.90
C ASP A 6 -20.62 28.25 8.93
N ARG A 7 -20.33 27.03 8.47
CA ARG A 7 -18.96 26.54 8.31
C ARG A 7 -18.22 27.24 7.18
N LEU A 8 -18.91 27.56 6.08
CA LEU A 8 -18.31 28.36 5.00
C LEU A 8 -17.94 29.76 5.50
N GLU A 9 -18.80 30.41 6.28
CA GLU A 9 -18.53 31.71 6.88
C GLU A 9 -17.34 31.68 7.85
N GLU A 10 -17.25 30.65 8.69
CA GLU A 10 -16.13 30.46 9.60
C GLU A 10 -14.79 30.35 8.86
N TYR A 11 -14.76 29.56 7.78
CA TYR A 11 -13.60 29.47 6.91
C TYR A 11 -13.29 30.80 6.21
N MET A 12 -14.30 31.50 5.70
CA MET A 12 -14.14 32.80 5.05
C MET A 12 -13.53 33.85 5.99
N ASN A 13 -13.96 33.88 7.25
CA ASN A 13 -13.45 34.80 8.26
C ASN A 13 -11.97 34.57 8.54
N ILE A 14 -11.55 33.32 8.67
CA ILE A 14 -10.15 32.95 8.92
C ILE A 14 -9.25 33.28 7.72
N ARG A 15 -9.80 33.18 6.49
CA ARG A 15 -9.07 33.46 5.25
C ARG A 15 -9.19 34.90 4.76
N GLY A 16 -9.98 35.74 5.42
CA GLY A 16 -10.26 37.11 4.97
C GLY A 16 -10.94 37.16 3.59
N LEU A 17 -11.78 36.18 3.27
CA LEU A 17 -12.48 36.09 1.99
C LEU A 17 -13.85 36.74 2.07
N ASN A 18 -14.24 37.45 1.00
CA ASN A 18 -15.61 37.94 0.82
C ASN A 18 -16.40 37.03 -0.14
N ASP A 19 -17.72 37.20 -0.15
CA ASP A 19 -18.64 36.40 -0.98
C ASP A 19 -18.27 36.41 -2.46
N ASN A 20 -17.83 37.56 -2.98
CA ASN A 20 -17.43 37.71 -4.39
C ASN A 20 -16.17 36.91 -4.71
N GLN A 21 -15.18 36.91 -3.81
CA GLN A 21 -13.95 36.12 -3.97
C GLN A 21 -14.27 34.63 -4.08
N ILE A 22 -15.13 34.09 -3.19
CA ILE A 22 -15.53 32.68 -3.26
C ILE A 22 -16.34 32.39 -4.52
N THR A 23 -17.27 33.29 -4.88
CA THR A 23 -18.09 33.14 -6.08
C THR A 23 -17.23 33.00 -7.33
N ILE A 24 -16.21 33.85 -7.48
CA ILE A 24 -15.30 33.84 -8.63
C ILE A 24 -14.35 32.64 -8.56
N GLN A 25 -13.68 32.42 -7.43
CA GLN A 25 -12.64 31.39 -7.30
C GLN A 25 -13.20 29.96 -7.38
N ALA A 26 -14.40 29.72 -6.83
CA ALA A 26 -15.07 28.43 -6.92
C ALA A 26 -16.01 28.31 -8.13
N GLY A 27 -16.17 29.35 -8.96
CA GLY A 27 -17.05 29.29 -10.13
C GLY A 27 -18.53 29.04 -9.77
N LEU A 28 -19.01 29.72 -8.72
CA LEU A 28 -20.39 29.64 -8.26
C LEU A 28 -21.28 30.65 -8.99
N SER A 29 -22.60 30.40 -9.01
CA SER A 29 -23.57 31.38 -9.51
C SER A 29 -23.59 32.63 -8.63
N VAL A 30 -23.68 33.80 -9.26
CA VAL A 30 -23.73 35.09 -8.57
C VAL A 30 -24.91 35.15 -7.60
N GLY A 31 -24.64 35.60 -6.37
CA GLY A 31 -25.65 35.73 -5.31
C GLY A 31 -26.07 34.43 -4.63
N LEU A 32 -25.48 33.28 -5.01
CA LEU A 32 -25.78 31.98 -4.39
C LEU A 32 -25.43 31.96 -2.89
N ILE A 33 -24.25 32.44 -2.52
CA ILE A 33 -23.81 32.53 -1.12
C ILE A 33 -24.73 33.44 -0.31
N GLY A 34 -25.03 34.63 -0.83
CA GLY A 34 -25.91 35.59 -0.16
C GLY A 34 -27.33 35.03 0.05
N LYS A 35 -27.91 34.38 -0.96
CA LYS A 35 -29.21 33.70 -0.84
C LYS A 35 -29.17 32.57 0.20
N ALA A 36 -28.11 31.79 0.24
CA ALA A 36 -27.96 30.70 1.18
C ALA A 36 -27.84 31.20 2.63
N ARG A 37 -27.15 32.34 2.85
CA ARG A 37 -27.06 33.02 4.16
C ARG A 37 -28.43 33.48 4.66
N ILE A 38 -29.21 34.16 3.81
CA ILE A 38 -30.54 34.66 4.18
C ILE A 38 -31.52 33.52 4.47
N SER A 39 -31.55 32.53 3.58
CA SER A 39 -32.50 31.41 3.70
C SER A 39 -32.07 30.34 4.70
N ARG A 40 -30.82 30.40 5.18
CA ARG A 40 -30.16 29.34 5.97
C ARG A 40 -30.28 27.95 5.33
N LYS A 41 -30.49 27.89 4.01
CA LYS A 41 -30.57 26.64 3.25
C LYS A 41 -29.16 26.17 2.90
N GLY A 42 -29.01 24.85 2.82
CA GLY A 42 -27.78 24.23 2.38
C GLY A 42 -27.42 24.56 0.93
N LEU A 43 -26.18 24.25 0.57
CA LEU A 43 -25.68 24.32 -0.79
C LEU A 43 -26.00 23.03 -1.55
N HIS A 44 -26.17 23.13 -2.87
CA HIS A 44 -26.23 21.94 -3.71
C HIS A 44 -24.87 21.23 -3.74
N SER A 45 -24.89 19.90 -3.95
CA SER A 45 -23.68 19.07 -4.00
C SER A 45 -22.62 19.63 -4.95
N GLU A 46 -23.04 20.09 -6.14
CA GLU A 46 -22.15 20.68 -7.14
C GLU A 46 -21.43 21.94 -6.63
N SER A 47 -22.15 22.80 -5.89
CA SER A 47 -21.55 24.01 -5.31
C SER A 47 -20.54 23.67 -4.21
N ILE A 48 -20.85 22.63 -3.42
CA ILE A 48 -19.96 22.14 -2.35
C ILE A 48 -18.68 21.57 -2.96
N GLU A 49 -18.80 20.75 -4.00
CA GLU A 49 -17.67 20.17 -4.74
C GLU A 49 -16.78 21.27 -5.30
N LYS A 50 -17.37 22.27 -5.97
CA LYS A 50 -16.66 23.43 -6.49
C LYS A 50 -15.86 24.18 -5.43
N ILE A 51 -16.45 24.41 -4.25
CA ILE A 51 -15.76 25.06 -3.12
C ILE A 51 -14.58 24.20 -2.63
N LEU A 52 -14.81 22.90 -2.39
CA LEU A 52 -13.75 21.97 -1.96
C LEU A 52 -12.68 21.78 -3.04
N TYR A 53 -13.03 22.00 -4.31
CA TYR A 53 -12.09 21.99 -5.40
C TYR A 53 -11.19 23.22 -5.39
N ALA A 54 -11.76 24.42 -5.20
CA ALA A 54 -11.01 25.68 -5.15
C ALA A 54 -10.14 25.79 -3.88
N TYR A 55 -10.60 25.28 -2.74
CA TYR A 55 -9.93 25.43 -1.45
C TYR A 55 -9.48 24.08 -0.89
N LYS A 56 -8.32 23.61 -1.35
CA LYS A 56 -7.78 22.29 -1.00
C LYS A 56 -7.38 22.13 0.45
N ASP A 57 -7.15 23.24 1.13
CA ASP A 57 -6.81 23.31 2.53
C ASP A 57 -8.02 23.13 3.46
N ILE A 58 -9.25 23.21 2.95
CA ILE A 58 -10.44 22.87 3.73
C ILE A 58 -10.47 21.34 3.93
N ASN A 59 -10.76 20.92 5.17
CA ASN A 59 -11.11 19.53 5.47
C ASN A 59 -12.57 19.22 5.04
N PRO A 60 -12.80 18.29 4.10
CA PRO A 60 -14.13 17.93 3.64
C PRO A 60 -15.03 17.35 4.75
N GLU A 61 -14.46 16.58 5.68
CA GLU A 61 -15.22 15.94 6.76
C GLU A 61 -15.79 17.00 7.71
N TRP A 62 -14.95 17.97 8.08
CA TRP A 62 -15.39 19.13 8.83
C TRP A 62 -16.42 19.94 8.07
N PHE A 63 -16.20 20.19 6.77
CA PHE A 63 -17.09 21.03 5.99
C PHE A 63 -18.49 20.40 5.79
N LEU A 64 -18.56 19.08 5.58
CA LEU A 64 -19.80 18.35 5.31
C LEU A 64 -20.53 17.95 6.59
N ILE A 65 -19.82 17.34 7.54
CA ILE A 65 -20.39 16.67 8.71
C ILE A 65 -20.20 17.52 9.97
N GLY A 66 -19.21 18.43 9.98
CA GLY A 66 -18.89 19.25 11.14
C GLY A 66 -17.97 18.57 12.15
N ILE A 67 -17.29 17.49 11.74
CA ILE A 67 -16.40 16.70 12.59
C ILE A 67 -14.95 16.96 12.18
N GLY A 68 -14.05 17.06 13.16
CA GLY A 68 -12.62 17.23 12.94
C GLY A 68 -12.16 18.68 12.84
N GLU A 69 -10.93 18.88 12.37
CA GLU A 69 -10.33 20.21 12.21
C GLU A 69 -10.78 20.86 10.90
N MET A 70 -10.92 22.19 10.90
CA MET A 70 -11.36 22.96 9.73
C MET A 70 -10.36 22.90 8.57
N LEU A 71 -9.08 23.11 8.88
CA LEU A 71 -8.01 23.16 7.90
C LEU A 71 -7.25 21.84 7.91
N LYS A 72 -6.83 21.38 6.74
CA LYS A 72 -5.91 20.25 6.64
C LYS A 72 -4.53 20.72 7.10
N SER A 73 -3.97 19.99 8.06
CA SER A 73 -2.55 20.11 8.39
C SER A 73 -1.71 19.84 7.12
N GLN A 74 -0.87 20.79 6.73
CA GLN A 74 -0.02 20.72 5.53
C GLN A 74 0.99 19.55 5.54
N ALA A 75 1.07 18.78 6.63
CA ALA A 75 2.01 17.68 6.79
C ALA A 75 1.82 16.51 5.80
N ASN A 76 0.69 16.41 5.08
CA ASN A 76 0.31 15.19 4.36
C ASN A 76 -0.03 15.39 2.87
N ASN A 77 0.64 16.33 2.18
CA ASN A 77 0.65 16.38 0.70
C ASN A 77 1.86 15.68 0.08
N THR A 78 2.57 14.84 0.85
CA THR A 78 3.19 13.68 0.25
C THR A 78 2.08 12.68 0.00
N SER A 79 1.91 12.25 -1.25
CA SER A 79 1.21 11.01 -1.61
C SER A 79 1.86 9.86 -0.84
N SER A 80 1.51 9.73 0.42
CA SER A 80 1.95 8.65 1.28
C SER A 80 1.02 7.51 0.94
N VAL A 81 1.54 6.63 0.08
CA VAL A 81 1.20 5.21 0.15
C VAL A 81 1.06 4.89 1.63
N VAL A 82 -0.14 4.48 2.06
CA VAL A 82 -0.37 4.04 3.43
C VAL A 82 0.41 2.74 3.64
N VAL A 83 1.71 2.85 3.88
CA VAL A 83 2.43 1.83 4.62
C VAL A 83 1.89 1.96 6.03
N ALA A 84 1.04 1.00 6.40
CA ALA A 84 0.37 0.94 7.69
C ALA A 84 1.39 1.26 8.79
N SER A 85 1.23 2.42 9.43
CA SER A 85 1.92 2.71 10.68
C SER A 85 1.24 1.84 11.72
N ASN A 86 1.74 0.61 11.85
CA ASN A 86 1.27 -0.40 12.78
C ASN A 86 1.60 0.03 14.22
N SER A 87 0.80 0.94 14.77
CA SER A 87 0.64 1.09 16.21
C SER A 87 -0.53 0.20 16.65
N CYS A 88 -0.35 -1.11 16.55
CA CYS A 88 -1.27 -2.08 17.14
C CYS A 88 -0.47 -2.98 18.08
N SER A 89 -0.78 -2.93 19.39
CA SER A 89 -0.06 -3.71 20.41
C SER A 89 -0.16 -5.23 20.19
N ILE A 90 -1.18 -5.67 19.46
CA ILE A 90 -1.43 -7.08 19.12
C ILE A 90 -0.64 -7.51 17.87
N CYS A 91 -0.20 -6.58 17.02
CA CYS A 91 0.53 -6.89 15.78
C CYS A 91 2.00 -7.25 16.05
N ALA A 92 2.65 -6.59 17.02
CA ALA A 92 4.05 -6.84 17.36
C ALA A 92 4.33 -8.28 17.83
N GLU A 93 3.34 -8.92 18.46
CA GLU A 93 3.45 -10.31 18.90
C GLU A 93 3.21 -11.31 17.75
N LYS A 94 2.37 -10.95 16.78
CA LYS A 94 2.09 -11.77 15.60
C LYS A 94 3.27 -11.82 14.62
N ASP A 95 4.05 -10.74 14.51
CA ASP A 95 5.23 -10.70 13.62
C ASP A 95 6.30 -11.71 14.04
N LYS A 96 6.52 -11.90 15.35
CA LYS A 96 7.45 -12.91 15.89
C LYS A 96 7.01 -14.34 15.61
N VAL A 97 5.71 -14.60 15.70
CA VAL A 97 5.14 -15.91 15.39
C VAL A 97 5.29 -16.24 13.91
N ILE A 98 5.08 -15.25 13.03
CA ILE A 98 5.25 -15.41 11.58
C ILE A 98 6.70 -15.78 11.24
N GLU A 99 7.67 -15.07 11.82
CA GLU A 99 9.09 -15.34 11.60
C GLU A 99 9.47 -16.77 12.03
N THR A 100 8.98 -17.20 13.20
CA THR A 100 9.23 -18.54 13.74
C THR A 100 8.61 -19.63 12.87
N LEU A 101 7.36 -19.43 12.41
CA LEU A 101 6.67 -20.37 11.53
C LEU A 101 7.37 -20.49 10.18
N GLN A 102 7.84 -19.36 9.61
CA GLN A 102 8.60 -19.35 8.36
C GLN A 102 9.92 -20.11 8.49
N GLN A 103 10.63 -19.95 9.61
CA GLN A 103 11.85 -20.69 9.88
C GLN A 103 11.60 -22.20 9.97
N MET A 104 10.51 -22.60 10.64
CA MET A 104 10.13 -24.01 10.77
C MET A 104 9.77 -24.66 9.43
N VAL A 105 9.01 -23.94 8.58
CA VAL A 105 8.69 -24.41 7.21
C VAL A 105 9.95 -24.57 6.38
N LYS A 106 10.90 -23.64 6.48
CA LYS A 106 12.20 -23.73 5.80
C LYS A 106 12.99 -24.97 6.25
N THR A 107 13.14 -25.15 7.57
CA THR A 107 13.85 -26.32 8.12
C THR A 107 13.17 -27.63 7.73
N GLN A 108 11.85 -27.67 7.68
CA GLN A 108 11.11 -28.84 7.23
C GLN A 108 11.32 -29.12 5.74
N ALA A 109 11.36 -28.07 4.90
CA ALA A 109 11.65 -28.20 3.48
C ALA A 109 13.07 -28.74 3.24
N ASP A 110 14.08 -28.21 3.94
CA ASP A 110 15.48 -28.66 3.86
C ASP A 110 15.62 -30.14 4.27
N PHE A 111 14.88 -30.57 5.30
CA PHE A 111 14.86 -31.96 5.75
C PHE A 111 14.20 -32.90 4.72
N ILE A 112 13.09 -32.47 4.11
CA ILE A 112 12.43 -33.23 3.04
C ILE A 112 13.35 -33.38 1.83
N GLU A 113 14.11 -32.35 1.48
CA GLU A 113 15.08 -32.38 0.39
C GLU A 113 16.21 -33.40 0.67
N CYS A 114 16.73 -33.39 1.89
CA CYS A 114 17.76 -34.34 2.33
C CYS A 114 17.25 -35.79 2.39
N LEU A 115 15.99 -36.04 2.79
CA LEU A 115 15.39 -37.38 2.77
C LEU A 115 15.03 -37.87 1.36
N LYS A 116 14.91 -36.97 0.39
CA LYS A 116 14.72 -37.32 -1.04
C LYS A 116 16.04 -37.57 -1.77
N ALA A 117 17.20 -37.45 -1.10
CA ALA A 117 18.48 -37.82 -1.70
C ALA A 117 18.48 -39.33 -2.02
N PRO A 118 18.81 -39.73 -3.27
CA PRO A 118 18.90 -41.15 -3.62
C PRO A 118 20.01 -41.82 -2.80
N PRO A 119 19.83 -43.07 -2.33
CA PRO A 119 20.82 -43.74 -1.50
C PRO A 119 22.17 -43.84 -2.23
N PRO A 120 23.30 -43.67 -1.53
CA PRO A 120 24.62 -43.84 -2.14
C PRO A 120 24.72 -45.28 -2.65
N LYS A 121 24.98 -45.43 -3.96
CA LYS A 121 25.31 -46.71 -4.57
C LYS A 121 26.58 -47.22 -3.87
N ALA A 122 26.43 -48.24 -3.03
CA ALA A 122 27.54 -48.95 -2.42
C ALA A 122 28.45 -49.46 -3.53
N SER A 123 29.73 -49.08 -3.47
CA SER A 123 30.80 -49.64 -4.27
C SER A 123 30.96 -51.12 -3.96
N ALA A 124 30.83 -51.97 -4.98
CA ALA A 124 31.46 -53.29 -4.99
C ALA A 124 32.63 -53.24 -5.98
N SER A 125 33.83 -53.37 -5.41
CA SER A 125 35.09 -53.85 -6.00
C SER A 125 34.83 -54.96 -7.03
N THR A 126 35.58 -55.24 -8.09
CA THR A 126 37.02 -55.24 -8.44
C THR A 126 36.98 -55.59 -9.96
N GLU A 127 37.81 -55.13 -10.90
CA GLU A 127 39.14 -55.70 -11.19
C GLU A 127 39.69 -55.02 -12.47
N VAL A 128 40.81 -54.33 -12.25
CA VAL A 128 41.95 -53.94 -13.08
C VAL A 128 42.00 -54.37 -14.57
N GLU A 129 42.19 -53.34 -15.40
CA GLU A 129 42.77 -53.31 -16.75
C GLU A 129 44.22 -53.84 -16.79
N GLN A 130 44.56 -54.77 -17.70
CA GLN A 130 45.59 -54.57 -18.74
C GLN A 130 45.91 -55.85 -19.57
N ALA A 131 46.14 -55.63 -20.86
CA ALA A 131 46.62 -56.58 -21.87
C ALA A 131 48.09 -57.02 -21.64
N PRO A 132 48.60 -57.98 -22.44
CA PRO A 132 49.59 -57.55 -23.43
C PRO A 132 49.56 -58.26 -24.79
N GLU A 133 50.19 -57.60 -25.77
CA GLU A 133 50.44 -58.01 -27.16
C GLU A 133 51.40 -59.20 -27.31
N ALA A 134 51.28 -59.99 -28.40
CA ALA A 134 52.38 -60.28 -29.33
C ALA A 134 51.97 -61.25 -30.48
N ASP A 135 52.20 -60.77 -31.70
CA ASP A 135 52.75 -61.41 -32.91
C ASP A 135 53.14 -62.92 -32.91
N GLY A 136 52.92 -63.63 -34.03
CA GLY A 136 53.70 -64.85 -34.31
C GLY A 136 53.12 -65.97 -35.21
N ALA A 137 53.18 -65.77 -36.53
CA ALA A 137 53.38 -66.72 -37.65
C ALA A 137 53.28 -68.28 -37.53
N LYS A 138 52.55 -68.86 -38.50
CA LYS A 138 52.88 -70.00 -39.43
C LYS A 138 53.18 -71.44 -38.92
N LYS A 139 52.48 -72.43 -39.52
CA LYS A 139 52.92 -73.72 -40.17
C LYS A 139 51.86 -74.82 -39.94
N LYS A 140 51.15 -75.36 -40.95
CA LYS A 140 51.47 -76.39 -41.97
C LYS A 140 51.63 -77.82 -41.41
N ALA A 141 50.87 -78.74 -42.03
CA ALA A 141 51.02 -80.19 -42.19
C ALA A 141 50.60 -81.12 -41.03
N ALA A 142 49.57 -81.93 -41.26
CA ALA A 142 49.68 -83.37 -41.56
C ALA A 142 48.39 -83.83 -42.25
#